data_AF-A0A3B9L5K9-F1
#
_entry.id   AF-A0A3B9L5K9-F1
#
_cell.length_a   1.000
_cell.length_b   1.000
_cell.length_c   1.000
_cell.angle_alpha   90.00
_cell.angle_beta   90.00
_cell.angle_gamma   90.00
#
_symmetry.space_group_name_H-M   'P 1'
#
loop_
_entity.id
_entity.type
_entity.pdbx_description
1 polymer ?
#
loop_
_entity_poly.entity_id
_entity_poly.type
_entity_poly.pdbx_seq_one_letter_code
_entity_poly.pdbx_strand_id
1 'polypeptide(L)'
;GIDYRANHVKTTIGITHIDVENKRMRYFHNATFAELKDEDFEGVLAPQASKHQGYLPPYCEIAKLNLVNQKSESALRTLAAESAKFHLRKRPLINPVKRHAEAMAEHQQTIIAGGLPVYHAYTFVALRQLGSSHQLGANFLRWLDPQEANMAAAATAFEQIASTAKMLVLKLARVTNSGKPADFSAVFEEMANQWDTATLHLKLAFTDK
;
A
#
# COMPACT_ATOMS: atom_id res chain seq x y z
N GLY A 1 -9.27 4.07 -18.82
CA GLY A 1 -8.17 4.42 -17.90
C GLY A 1 -7.31 5.49 -18.54
N ILE A 2 -6.56 6.28 -17.77
CA ILE A 2 -5.73 7.37 -18.29
C ILE A 2 -4.60 6.89 -19.21
N ASP A 3 -4.23 5.61 -19.12
CA ASP A 3 -3.19 4.99 -19.93
C ASP A 3 -3.71 4.16 -21.12
N TYR A 4 -5.03 4.11 -21.34
CA TYR A 4 -5.63 3.28 -22.41
C TYR A 4 -5.11 3.71 -23.79
N ARG A 5 -4.49 2.77 -24.52
CA ARG A 5 -3.81 3.00 -25.82
C ARG A 5 -2.71 4.08 -25.78
N ALA A 6 -2.28 4.51 -24.60
CA ALA A 6 -1.27 5.55 -24.43
C ALA A 6 0.03 5.01 -23.82
N ASN A 7 -0.05 4.19 -22.76
CA ASN A 7 1.11 3.66 -22.06
C ASN A 7 0.96 2.17 -21.73
N HIS A 8 2.08 1.44 -21.73
CA HIS A 8 2.13 0.04 -21.27
C HIS A 8 2.62 -0.02 -19.82
N VAL A 9 1.71 0.11 -18.86
CA VAL A 9 2.00 0.16 -17.42
C VAL A 9 1.60 -1.12 -16.70
N LYS A 10 2.34 -1.48 -15.64
CA LYS A 10 1.99 -2.62 -14.79
C LYS A 10 0.64 -2.36 -14.11
N THR A 11 -0.30 -3.28 -14.27
CA THR A 11 -1.55 -3.30 -13.51
C THR A 11 -1.92 -4.73 -13.11
N THR A 12 -2.81 -4.86 -12.12
CA THR A 12 -3.37 -6.14 -11.67
C THR A 12 -4.87 -6.12 -11.90
N ILE A 13 -5.38 -7.18 -12.53
CA ILE A 13 -6.82 -7.37 -12.77
C ILE A 13 -7.27 -8.72 -12.20
N GLY A 14 -8.48 -8.76 -11.65
CA GLY A 14 -9.12 -9.99 -11.20
C GLY A 14 -10.02 -10.56 -12.29
N ILE A 15 -9.51 -11.52 -13.07
CA ILE A 15 -10.25 -12.10 -14.19
C ILE A 15 -11.31 -13.08 -13.66
N THR A 16 -12.57 -12.92 -14.05
CA THR A 16 -13.68 -13.80 -13.64
C THR A 16 -14.14 -14.72 -14.76
N HIS A 17 -13.94 -14.32 -16.01
CA HIS A 17 -14.37 -15.08 -17.17
C HIS A 17 -13.45 -14.80 -18.36
N ILE A 18 -13.03 -15.87 -19.05
CA ILE A 18 -12.27 -15.82 -20.30
C ILE A 18 -13.00 -16.71 -21.30
N ASP A 19 -13.40 -16.14 -22.42
CA ASP A 19 -13.97 -16.83 -23.57
C ASP A 19 -13.03 -16.58 -24.76
N VAL A 20 -12.17 -17.56 -25.02
CA VAL A 20 -11.15 -17.48 -26.07
C VAL A 20 -11.79 -17.56 -27.46
N GLU A 21 -12.88 -18.33 -27.61
CA GLU A 21 -13.56 -18.52 -28.89
C GLU A 21 -14.20 -17.23 -29.38
N ASN A 22 -14.89 -16.52 -28.49
CA ASN A 22 -15.54 -15.24 -28.79
C ASN A 22 -14.65 -14.03 -28.51
N LYS A 23 -13.39 -14.23 -28.11
CA LYS A 23 -12.42 -13.18 -27.75
C LYS A 23 -12.98 -12.20 -26.72
N ARG A 24 -13.53 -12.70 -25.61
CA ARG A 24 -14.11 -11.88 -24.53
C ARG A 24 -13.48 -12.20 -23.19
N MET A 25 -13.28 -11.17 -22.36
CA MET A 25 -12.81 -11.35 -20.99
C MET A 25 -13.51 -10.37 -20.06
N ARG A 26 -13.99 -10.88 -18.91
CA ARG A 26 -14.54 -10.05 -17.83
C ARG A 26 -13.57 -10.02 -16.66
N TYR A 27 -13.38 -8.84 -16.10
CA TYR A 27 -12.40 -8.64 -15.04
C TYR A 27 -12.78 -7.49 -14.11
N PHE A 28 -12.28 -7.57 -12.88
CA PHE A 28 -12.25 -6.45 -11.96
C PHE A 28 -10.92 -5.68 -12.10
N HIS A 29 -10.99 -4.36 -12.15
CA HIS A 29 -9.84 -3.47 -12.06
C HIS A 29 -10.18 -2.32 -11.11
N ASN A 30 -9.49 -2.28 -9.97
CA ASN A 30 -9.88 -1.43 -8.84
C ASN A 30 -11.36 -1.66 -8.47
N ALA A 31 -12.17 -0.60 -8.43
CA ALA A 31 -13.61 -0.68 -8.14
C ALA A 31 -14.50 -0.94 -9.38
N THR A 32 -13.90 -1.19 -10.55
CA THR A 32 -14.64 -1.35 -11.81
C THR A 32 -14.74 -2.83 -12.19
N PHE A 33 -15.94 -3.28 -12.56
CA PHE A 33 -16.13 -4.52 -13.29
C PHE A 33 -16.28 -4.19 -14.77
N ALA A 34 -15.40 -4.72 -15.61
CA ALA A 34 -15.32 -4.41 -17.02
C ALA A 34 -15.30 -5.68 -17.88
N GLU A 35 -15.70 -5.52 -19.13
CA GLU A 35 -15.55 -6.52 -20.17
C GLU A 35 -14.71 -5.93 -21.30
N LEU A 36 -13.79 -6.72 -21.84
CA LEU A 36 -13.08 -6.41 -23.08
C LEU A 36 -13.39 -7.45 -24.15
N LYS A 37 -13.25 -7.05 -25.42
CA LYS A 37 -13.56 -7.88 -26.58
C LYS A 37 -12.61 -7.62 -27.75
N ASP A 38 -12.55 -8.57 -28.67
CA ASP A 38 -11.89 -8.42 -29.98
C ASP A 38 -10.44 -7.91 -29.86
N GLU A 39 -10.15 -6.72 -30.39
CA GLU A 39 -8.81 -6.10 -30.39
C GLU A 39 -8.26 -5.91 -28.96
N ASP A 40 -9.11 -5.54 -28.00
CA ASP A 40 -8.67 -5.35 -26.63
C ASP A 40 -8.36 -6.69 -25.94
N PHE A 41 -9.05 -7.78 -26.33
CA PHE A 41 -8.76 -9.13 -25.83
C PHE A 41 -7.41 -9.63 -26.32
N GLU A 42 -7.18 -9.48 -27.62
CA GLU A 42 -5.89 -9.79 -28.22
C GLU A 42 -4.80 -8.92 -27.60
N GLY A 43 -5.01 -7.61 -27.46
CA GLY A 43 -4.01 -6.69 -26.92
C GLY A 43 -3.56 -7.00 -25.48
N VAL A 44 -4.48 -7.46 -24.62
CA VAL A 44 -4.15 -7.81 -23.23
C VAL A 44 -3.46 -9.16 -23.11
N LEU A 45 -3.81 -10.13 -23.97
CA LEU A 45 -3.24 -11.49 -23.94
C LEU A 45 -2.09 -11.69 -24.96
N ALA A 46 -1.77 -10.68 -25.77
CA ALA A 46 -0.92 -10.74 -26.95
C ALA A 46 0.48 -11.33 -26.66
N PRO A 47 0.75 -12.58 -27.08
CA PRO A 47 2.08 -13.17 -26.97
C PRO A 47 3.12 -12.41 -27.82
N GLN A 48 2.68 -11.76 -28.89
CA GLN A 48 3.54 -11.02 -29.82
C GLN A 48 4.15 -9.75 -29.19
N ALA A 49 3.51 -9.21 -28.15
CA ALA A 49 4.01 -8.05 -27.42
C ALA A 49 5.34 -8.33 -26.69
N SER A 50 5.68 -9.62 -26.49
CA SER A 50 6.95 -10.07 -25.92
C SER A 50 8.20 -9.57 -26.64
N LYS A 51 8.06 -9.12 -27.89
CA LYS A 51 9.15 -8.59 -28.72
C LYS A 51 9.35 -7.07 -28.59
N HIS A 52 8.48 -6.36 -27.86
CA HIS A 52 8.60 -4.91 -27.69
C HIS A 52 9.50 -4.53 -26.49
N GLN A 53 10.28 -3.46 -26.66
CA GLN A 53 11.03 -2.87 -25.55
C GLN A 53 10.05 -2.36 -24.48
N GLY A 54 10.24 -2.78 -23.22
CA GLY A 54 9.31 -2.45 -22.12
C GLY A 54 8.15 -3.44 -21.96
N TYR A 55 8.17 -4.59 -22.65
CA TYR A 55 7.23 -5.67 -22.39
C TYR A 55 7.31 -6.14 -20.93
N LEU A 56 6.15 -6.24 -20.31
CA LEU A 56 5.98 -6.80 -18.97
C LEU A 56 5.30 -8.16 -19.14
N PRO A 57 6.02 -9.28 -18.98
CA PRO A 57 5.39 -10.59 -19.09
C PRO A 57 4.23 -10.70 -18.10
N PRO A 58 3.07 -11.22 -18.53
CA PRO A 58 1.96 -11.41 -17.62
C PRO A 58 2.38 -12.42 -16.55
N TYR A 59 2.06 -12.09 -15.30
CA TYR A 59 2.15 -13.00 -14.18
C TYR A 59 0.73 -13.25 -13.68
N CYS A 60 0.32 -14.51 -13.60
CA CYS A 60 -0.99 -14.89 -13.11
C CYS A 60 -0.88 -15.74 -11.85
N GLU A 61 -1.75 -15.46 -10.90
CA GLU A 61 -2.02 -16.33 -9.75
C GLU A 61 -3.41 -16.92 -9.91
N ILE A 62 -3.56 -18.22 -9.64
CA ILE A 62 -4.84 -18.93 -9.77
C ILE A 62 -5.37 -19.24 -8.36
N ALA A 63 -6.50 -18.63 -8.00
CA ALA A 63 -7.20 -18.93 -6.76
C ALA A 63 -8.11 -20.17 -6.93
N LYS A 64 -7.68 -21.33 -6.43
CA LYS A 64 -8.48 -22.56 -6.45
C LYS A 64 -9.45 -22.58 -5.26
N LEU A 65 -10.68 -22.11 -5.49
CA LEU A 65 -11.70 -21.99 -4.44
C LEU A 65 -12.20 -23.35 -3.88
N ASN A 66 -12.05 -24.42 -4.64
CA ASN A 66 -12.46 -25.78 -4.24
C ASN A 66 -11.55 -26.41 -3.17
N LEU A 67 -10.40 -25.80 -2.86
CA LEU A 67 -9.47 -26.25 -1.82
C LEU A 67 -9.49 -25.34 -0.58
N VAL A 68 -10.46 -24.42 -0.49
CA VAL A 68 -10.55 -23.46 0.62
C VAL A 68 -10.99 -24.19 1.89
N ASN A 69 -10.08 -24.29 2.85
CA ASN A 69 -10.39 -24.72 4.21
C ASN A 69 -10.99 -23.54 4.99
N GLN A 70 -12.32 -23.50 5.12
CA GLN A 70 -13.01 -22.46 5.88
C GLN A 70 -12.75 -22.64 7.37
N LYS A 71 -11.97 -21.73 7.96
CA LYS A 71 -11.72 -21.67 9.41
C LYS A 71 -12.74 -20.77 10.07
N SER A 72 -13.08 -21.06 11.33
CA SER A 72 -13.85 -20.12 12.16
C SER A 72 -13.09 -18.81 12.33
N GLU A 73 -13.82 -17.73 12.60
CA GLU A 73 -13.20 -16.42 12.86
C GLU A 73 -12.21 -16.47 14.03
N SER A 74 -12.55 -17.22 15.10
CA SER A 74 -11.65 -17.44 16.23
C SER A 74 -10.34 -18.09 15.82
N ALA A 75 -10.39 -19.15 15.00
CA ALA A 75 -9.20 -19.83 14.50
C ALA A 75 -8.36 -18.93 13.59
N LEU A 76 -9.00 -18.09 12.76
CA LEU A 76 -8.30 -17.09 11.95
C LEU A 76 -7.58 -16.05 12.80
N ARG A 77 -8.24 -15.52 13.84
CA ARG A 77 -7.64 -14.56 14.77
C ARG A 77 -6.45 -15.16 15.53
N THR A 78 -6.52 -16.42 15.96
CA THR A 78 -5.38 -17.12 16.58
C THR A 78 -4.19 -17.19 15.64
N LEU A 79 -4.37 -17.68 14.41
CA LEU A 79 -3.29 -17.76 13.41
C LEU A 79 -2.73 -16.39 13.06
N ALA A 80 -3.60 -15.39 12.93
CA ALA A 80 -3.22 -14.01 12.66
C ALA A 80 -2.40 -13.41 13.81
N ALA A 81 -2.77 -13.69 15.07
CA ALA A 81 -2.03 -13.23 16.23
C ALA A 81 -0.62 -13.85 16.31
N GLU A 82 -0.47 -15.13 15.99
CA GLU A 82 0.84 -15.80 15.92
C GLU A 82 1.73 -15.18 14.83
N SER A 83 1.15 -14.95 13.65
CA SER A 83 1.84 -14.26 12.55
C SER A 83 2.25 -12.83 12.96
N ALA A 84 1.35 -12.08 13.59
CA ALA A 84 1.63 -10.74 14.10
C ALA A 84 2.79 -10.75 15.11
N LYS A 85 2.82 -11.68 16.07
CA LYS A 85 3.93 -11.85 17.02
C LYS A 85 5.26 -12.05 16.29
N PHE A 86 5.30 -12.90 15.27
CA PHE A 86 6.50 -13.14 14.47
C PHE A 86 6.98 -11.88 13.73
N HIS A 87 6.06 -11.16 13.09
CA HIS A 87 6.41 -9.96 12.32
C HIS A 87 6.77 -8.76 13.21
N LEU A 88 6.14 -8.61 14.38
CA LEU A 88 6.47 -7.55 15.34
C LEU A 88 7.90 -7.66 15.87
N ARG A 89 8.49 -8.86 15.91
CA ARG A 89 9.92 -9.05 16.26
C ARG A 89 10.87 -8.45 15.23
N LYS A 90 10.41 -8.26 13.99
CA LYS A 90 11.19 -7.66 12.88
C LYS A 90 11.03 -6.15 12.79
N ARG A 91 10.26 -5.53 13.70
CA ARG A 91 10.07 -4.08 13.66
C ARG A 91 11.42 -3.37 13.81
N PRO A 92 11.61 -2.20 13.16
CA PRO A 92 12.81 -1.41 13.33
C PRO A 92 13.08 -1.07 14.80
N LEU A 93 14.35 -1.13 15.22
CA LEU A 93 14.78 -0.69 16.56
C LEU A 93 14.76 0.84 16.68
N ILE A 94 15.03 1.53 15.56
CA ILE A 94 15.03 2.98 15.46
C ILE A 94 13.73 3.39 14.76
N ASN A 95 13.06 4.40 15.31
CA ASN A 95 11.84 4.95 14.74
C ASN A 95 12.09 5.42 13.28
N PRO A 96 11.47 4.77 12.28
CA PRO A 96 11.72 5.07 10.88
C PRO A 96 11.19 6.44 10.47
N VAL A 97 10.19 6.99 11.19
CA VAL A 97 9.65 8.32 10.93
C VAL A 97 10.68 9.40 11.29
N LYS A 98 11.40 9.24 12.40
CA LYS A 98 12.50 10.15 12.78
C LYS A 98 13.61 10.16 11.73
N ARG A 99 14.04 8.97 11.27
CA ARG A 99 15.02 8.84 10.19
C ARG A 99 14.54 9.45 8.87
N HIS A 100 13.24 9.36 8.58
CA HIS A 100 12.67 9.97 7.39
C HIS A 100 12.67 11.50 7.49
N ALA A 101 12.39 12.05 8.67
CA ALA A 101 12.40 13.48 8.94
C ALA A 101 13.79 14.10 8.66
N GLU A 102 14.85 13.44 9.13
CA GLU A 102 16.25 13.86 8.95
C GLU A 102 16.62 14.03 7.46
N ALA A 103 16.13 13.14 6.60
CA ALA A 103 16.41 13.16 5.16
C ALA A 103 15.45 14.05 4.36
N MET A 104 14.39 14.58 4.97
CA MET A 104 13.30 15.23 4.22
C MET A 104 13.75 16.52 3.53
N ALA A 105 14.67 17.29 4.12
CA ALA A 105 15.17 18.51 3.51
C ALA A 105 15.89 18.22 2.17
N GLU A 106 16.78 17.23 2.15
CA GLU A 106 17.47 16.77 0.95
C GLU A 106 16.49 16.18 -0.07
N HIS A 107 15.57 15.33 0.39
CA HIS A 107 14.55 14.75 -0.49
C HIS A 107 13.68 15.82 -1.16
N GLN A 108 13.32 16.91 -0.46
CA GLN A 108 12.58 18.01 -1.08
C GLN A 108 13.36 18.65 -2.24
N GLN A 109 14.67 18.83 -2.10
CA GLN A 109 15.51 19.38 -3.17
C GLN A 109 15.52 18.45 -4.39
N THR A 110 15.72 17.15 -4.19
CA THR A 110 15.67 16.14 -5.27
C THR A 110 14.31 16.10 -5.96
N ILE A 111 13.22 16.19 -5.20
CA ILE A 111 11.86 16.17 -5.74
C ILE A 111 11.55 17.45 -6.53
N ILE A 112 11.96 18.62 -6.02
CA ILE A 112 11.78 19.90 -6.72
C ILE A 112 12.55 19.89 -8.05
N ALA A 113 13.83 19.47 -8.02
CA ALA A 113 14.66 19.39 -9.22
C ALA A 113 14.11 18.39 -10.27
N GLY A 114 13.54 17.27 -9.80
CA GLY A 114 12.97 16.22 -10.65
C GLY A 114 11.50 16.41 -11.05
N GLY A 115 10.81 17.41 -10.50
CA GLY A 115 9.42 17.71 -10.79
C GLY A 115 8.42 16.58 -10.47
N LEU A 116 7.25 16.64 -11.11
CA LEU A 116 6.14 15.70 -10.89
C LEU A 116 6.50 14.21 -11.10
N PRO A 117 7.33 13.81 -12.09
CA PRO A 117 7.72 12.41 -12.25
C PRO A 117 8.44 11.86 -11.02
N VAL A 118 9.42 12.60 -10.48
CA VAL A 118 10.16 12.20 -9.28
C VAL A 118 9.28 12.25 -8.04
N TYR A 119 8.42 13.27 -7.91
CA TYR A 119 7.41 13.33 -6.85
C TYR A 119 6.52 12.07 -6.83
N HIS A 120 6.01 11.63 -7.99
CA HIS A 120 5.15 10.46 -8.06
C HIS A 120 5.89 9.18 -7.70
N ALA A 121 7.12 9.00 -8.20
CA ALA A 121 7.95 7.86 -7.84
C ALA A 121 8.28 7.83 -6.35
N TYR A 122 8.71 8.97 -5.78
CA TYR A 122 9.04 9.10 -4.37
C TYR A 122 7.83 8.84 -3.47
N THR A 123 6.71 9.52 -3.71
CA THR A 123 5.52 9.36 -2.86
C THR A 123 4.94 7.97 -2.94
N PHE A 124 5.09 7.26 -4.07
CA PHE A 124 4.65 5.87 -4.22
C PHE A 124 5.33 4.92 -3.23
N VAL A 125 6.65 5.03 -3.06
CA VAL A 125 7.43 4.12 -2.19
C VAL A 125 7.56 4.60 -0.75
N ALA A 126 7.47 5.92 -0.51
CA ALA A 126 7.60 6.51 0.82
C ALA A 126 6.22 6.77 1.44
N LEU A 127 5.68 7.98 1.27
CA LEU A 127 4.51 8.47 2.01
C LEU A 127 3.23 7.64 1.78
N ARG A 128 3.00 7.14 0.56
CA ARG A 128 1.82 6.30 0.27
C ARG A 128 1.95 4.92 0.91
N GLN A 129 3.12 4.29 0.90
CA GLN A 129 3.34 3.04 1.62
C GLN A 129 3.23 3.24 3.13
N LEU A 130 3.80 4.33 3.65
CA LEU A 130 3.70 4.68 5.06
C LEU A 130 2.23 4.78 5.48
N GLY A 131 1.44 5.57 4.76
CA GLY A 131 0.04 5.76 5.12
C GLY A 131 -0.82 4.49 4.95
N SER A 132 -0.71 3.81 3.82
CA SER A 132 -1.50 2.61 3.53
C SER A 132 -1.17 1.45 4.48
N SER A 133 0.10 1.22 4.79
CA SER A 133 0.51 0.14 5.70
C SER A 133 -0.01 0.38 7.13
N HIS A 134 0.03 1.62 7.62
CA HIS A 134 -0.48 1.94 8.95
C HIS A 134 -2.02 1.88 8.99
N GLN A 135 -2.73 2.33 7.95
CA GLN A 135 -4.18 2.16 7.87
C GLN A 135 -4.59 0.68 7.88
N LEU A 136 -3.90 -0.15 7.08
CA LEU A 136 -4.15 -1.59 7.06
C LEU A 136 -3.84 -2.22 8.42
N GLY A 137 -2.75 -1.81 9.06
CA GLY A 137 -2.38 -2.23 10.41
C GLY A 137 -3.44 -1.86 11.45
N ALA A 138 -4.02 -0.66 11.39
CA ALA A 138 -5.09 -0.23 12.28
C ALA A 138 -6.34 -1.11 12.12
N ASN A 139 -6.78 -1.31 10.87
CA ASN A 139 -7.92 -2.17 10.55
C ASN A 139 -7.67 -3.61 11.05
N PHE A 140 -6.46 -4.11 10.86
CA PHE A 140 -6.04 -5.43 11.33
C PHE A 140 -6.13 -5.55 12.86
N LEU A 141 -5.59 -4.60 13.61
CA LEU A 141 -5.61 -4.64 15.08
C LEU A 141 -7.04 -4.55 15.64
N ARG A 142 -7.88 -3.68 15.06
CA ARG A 142 -9.29 -3.59 15.44
C ARG A 142 -10.06 -4.87 15.14
N TRP A 143 -9.74 -5.55 14.05
CA TRP A 143 -10.32 -6.86 13.74
C TRP A 143 -9.79 -7.97 14.65
N LEU A 144 -8.50 -7.97 14.96
CA LEU A 144 -7.84 -9.06 15.67
C LEU A 144 -8.43 -9.29 17.06
N ASP A 145 -8.54 -8.22 17.86
CA ASP A 145 -9.15 -8.24 19.19
C ASP A 145 -9.77 -6.87 19.51
N PRO A 146 -11.06 -6.63 19.16
CA PRO A 146 -11.72 -5.34 19.32
C PRO A 146 -11.81 -4.83 20.76
N GLN A 147 -11.68 -5.72 21.75
CA GLN A 147 -11.82 -5.39 23.16
C GLN A 147 -10.46 -5.16 23.86
N GLU A 148 -9.34 -5.49 23.21
CA GLU A 148 -8.02 -5.31 23.80
C GLU A 148 -7.58 -3.84 23.68
N ALA A 149 -7.45 -3.18 24.83
CA ALA A 149 -7.25 -1.73 24.91
C ALA A 149 -5.93 -1.28 24.28
N ASN A 150 -4.85 -2.07 24.37
CA ASN A 150 -3.56 -1.72 23.77
C ASN A 150 -3.61 -1.84 22.24
N MET A 151 -4.25 -2.87 21.68
CA MET A 151 -4.49 -2.99 20.24
C MET A 151 -5.33 -1.82 19.73
N ALA A 152 -6.37 -1.41 20.47
CA ALA A 152 -7.18 -0.25 20.13
C ALA A 152 -6.37 1.06 20.15
N ALA A 153 -5.50 1.25 21.15
CA ALA A 153 -4.62 2.42 21.24
C ALA A 153 -3.59 2.46 20.09
N ALA A 154 -2.95 1.33 19.79
CA ALA A 154 -2.03 1.20 18.66
C ALA A 154 -2.72 1.45 17.32
N ALA A 155 -3.95 0.95 17.14
CA ALA A 155 -4.74 1.20 15.93
C ALA A 155 -5.04 2.69 15.73
N THR A 156 -5.43 3.40 16.78
CA THR A 156 -5.67 4.85 16.72
C THR A 156 -4.40 5.62 16.34
N ALA A 157 -3.24 5.27 16.93
CA ALA A 157 -1.96 5.88 16.57
C ALA A 157 -1.58 5.60 15.11
N PHE A 158 -1.83 4.39 14.61
CA PHE A 158 -1.65 4.03 13.21
C PHE A 158 -2.57 4.82 12.26
N GLU A 159 -3.83 5.05 12.63
CA GLU A 159 -4.76 5.92 11.88
C GLU A 159 -4.24 7.36 11.81
N GLN A 160 -3.65 7.88 12.88
CA GLN A 160 -3.05 9.22 12.87
C GLN A 160 -1.83 9.31 11.95
N ILE A 161 -0.97 8.29 11.95
CA ILE A 161 0.15 8.20 10.99
C ILE A 161 -0.39 8.16 9.56
N ALA A 162 -1.44 7.37 9.30
CA ALA A 162 -2.05 7.25 7.97
C ALA A 162 -2.62 8.59 7.47
N SER A 163 -3.37 9.28 8.34
CA SER A 163 -3.91 10.61 8.05
C SER A 163 -2.81 11.64 7.78
N THR A 164 -1.77 11.64 8.62
CA THR A 164 -0.64 12.57 8.49
C THR A 164 0.16 12.32 7.21
N ALA A 165 0.44 11.07 6.88
CA ALA A 165 1.11 10.70 5.63
C ALA A 165 0.30 11.14 4.40
N LYS A 166 -1.02 10.94 4.41
CA LYS A 166 -1.92 11.41 3.34
C LYS A 166 -1.86 12.93 3.18
N MET A 167 -1.85 13.68 4.28
CA MET A 167 -1.68 15.13 4.26
C MET A 167 -0.32 15.55 3.68
N LEU A 168 0.77 14.87 4.07
CA LEU A 168 2.10 15.13 3.53
C LEU A 168 2.20 14.88 2.03
N VAL A 169 1.49 13.89 1.48
CA VAL A 169 1.43 13.67 0.01
C VAL A 169 0.92 14.92 -0.70
N LEU A 170 -0.11 15.59 -0.16
CA LEU A 170 -0.69 16.81 -0.74
C LEU A 170 0.23 18.02 -0.55
N LYS A 171 0.84 18.18 0.64
CA LYS A 171 1.79 19.27 0.90
C LYS A 171 3.04 19.15 0.02
N LEU A 172 3.54 17.93 -0.17
CA LEU A 172 4.71 17.68 -1.02
C LEU A 172 4.42 17.89 -2.51
N ALA A 173 3.19 17.63 -2.97
CA ALA A 173 2.77 18.03 -4.31
C ALA A 173 2.85 19.56 -4.48
N ARG A 174 2.41 20.32 -3.46
CA ARG A 174 2.50 21.78 -3.48
C ARG A 174 3.94 22.29 -3.47
N VAL A 175 4.81 21.69 -2.66
CA VAL A 175 6.27 21.96 -2.69
C VAL A 175 6.82 21.73 -4.09
N THR A 176 6.50 20.58 -4.69
CA THR A 176 6.95 20.22 -6.06
C THR A 176 6.49 21.26 -7.10
N ASN A 177 5.21 21.62 -7.08
CA ASN A 177 4.65 22.57 -8.05
C ASN A 177 5.13 24.01 -7.85
N SER A 178 5.39 24.42 -6.60
CA SER A 178 5.83 25.78 -6.29
C SER A 178 7.36 25.97 -6.39
N GLY A 179 8.12 24.88 -6.39
CA GLY A 179 9.58 24.89 -6.29
C GLY A 179 10.13 25.41 -4.97
N LYS A 180 9.28 25.61 -3.95
CA LYS A 180 9.67 26.16 -2.64
C LYS A 180 9.61 25.08 -1.57
N PRO A 181 10.75 24.77 -0.91
CA PRO A 181 10.76 23.87 0.23
C PRO A 181 9.85 24.37 1.35
N ALA A 182 9.29 23.45 2.13
CA ALA A 182 8.49 23.72 3.30
C ALA A 182 9.08 23.03 4.53
N ASP A 183 8.87 23.63 5.70
CA ASP A 183 9.22 23.01 6.97
C ASP A 183 8.12 22.00 7.37
N PHE A 184 8.53 20.75 7.55
CA PHE A 184 7.68 19.65 8.01
C PHE A 184 8.08 19.11 9.38
N SER A 185 9.00 19.77 10.09
CA SER A 185 9.61 19.25 11.32
C SER A 185 8.56 18.88 12.37
N ALA A 186 7.64 19.79 12.69
CA ALA A 186 6.56 19.54 13.65
C ALA A 186 5.60 18.41 13.21
N VAL A 187 5.37 18.27 11.89
CA VAL A 187 4.52 17.20 11.35
C VAL A 187 5.20 15.83 11.53
N PHE A 188 6.49 15.76 11.26
CA PHE A 188 7.27 14.54 11.44
C PHE A 188 7.45 14.19 12.91
N GLU A 189 7.63 15.18 13.79
CA GLU A 189 7.73 14.98 15.24
C GLU A 189 6.43 14.35 15.78
N GLU A 190 5.28 14.90 15.44
CA GLU A 190 3.99 14.33 15.86
C GLU A 190 3.80 12.90 15.32
N MET A 191 4.08 12.68 14.03
CA MET A 191 3.96 11.35 13.43
C MET A 191 4.95 10.34 14.05
N ALA A 192 6.13 10.80 14.46
CA ALA A 192 7.11 9.97 15.17
C ALA A 192 6.62 9.61 16.57
N ASN A 193 5.99 10.55 17.30
CA ASN A 193 5.38 10.29 18.59
C ASN A 193 4.26 9.25 18.48
N GLN A 194 3.43 9.32 17.43
CA GLN A 194 2.42 8.29 17.16
C GLN A 194 3.03 6.92 16.89
N TRP A 195 4.18 6.85 16.18
CA TRP A 195 4.88 5.58 15.97
C TRP A 195 5.43 5.00 17.28
N ASP A 196 6.00 5.84 18.13
CA ASP A 196 6.51 5.44 19.45
C ASP A 196 5.35 4.92 20.34
N THR A 197 4.23 5.62 20.36
CA THR A 197 2.97 5.21 21.04
C THR A 197 2.46 3.87 20.53
N ALA A 198 2.33 3.71 19.20
CA ALA A 198 1.87 2.45 18.62
C ALA A 198 2.81 1.29 18.97
N THR A 199 4.12 1.52 18.89
CA THR A 199 5.14 0.51 19.21
C THR A 199 5.10 0.10 20.68
N LEU A 200 4.88 1.03 21.61
CA LEU A 200 4.68 0.74 23.03
C LEU A 200 3.46 -0.16 23.24
N HIS A 201 2.30 0.24 22.73
CA HIS A 201 1.08 -0.54 22.91
C HIS A 201 1.12 -1.90 22.21
N LEU A 202 1.76 -2.01 21.05
CA LEU A 202 2.02 -3.30 20.40
C LEU A 202 2.94 -4.20 21.22
N LYS A 203 3.88 -3.65 22.00
CA LYS A 203 4.64 -4.47 22.96
C LYS A 203 3.68 -5.00 24.02
N LEU A 204 2.93 -4.13 24.68
CA LEU A 204 2.02 -4.51 25.75
C LEU A 204 0.99 -5.56 25.29
N ALA A 205 0.32 -5.33 24.17
CA ALA A 205 -0.71 -6.23 23.60
C ALA A 205 -0.20 -7.65 23.28
N PHE A 206 1.10 -7.80 23.00
CA PHE A 206 1.69 -9.06 22.52
C PHE A 206 2.74 -9.65 23.49
N THR A 207 2.95 -9.05 24.67
CA THR A 207 3.87 -9.58 25.70
C THR A 207 3.17 -10.52 26.68
N ASP A 208 1.84 -10.42 26.84
CA ASP A 208 1.07 -11.14 27.86
C ASP A 208 0.20 -12.31 27.33
N LYS A 209 0.49 -12.83 26.13
CA LYS A 209 -0.22 -14.00 25.56
C LYS A 209 0.74 -14.99 24.93
#